data_AF-W9XML3-F1
#
_entry.id   AF-W9XML3-F1
#
_cell.length_a   1.000
_cell.length_b   1.000
_cell.length_c   1.000
_cell.angle_alpha   90.00
_cell.angle_beta   90.00
_cell.angle_gamma   90.00
#
_symmetry.space_group_name_H-M   'P 1'
#
loop_
_entity.id
_entity.type
_entity.pdbx_description
1 polymer ?
#
loop_
_entity_poly.entity_id
_entity_poly.type
_entity_poly.pdbx_seq_one_letter_code
_entity_poly.pdbx_strand_id
1 'polypeptide(L)'
;MPSATLKQRQTTDTLSDGVPSYAPSTNPPTQTQQSQLTALQQHVLFWDRDNDGIIYPWDVYNGFRDLGFNVVFSLGSLLIPLFFSYPTTLGHSWLPDPWFRIFLGSLQKAKHGSDTSVFDVDGHFHADRFDAMFDRWDSSRTGALSADDMWAMWKKNRCAADPAGWSFAFMELWTTWLLLQEDGRVGKDDLRACYDGTLFWNISERNGNAKGQEAWHKGYGVGDFFDGVWKGRTWRNWELKQN
;
A
#
# COMPACT_ATOMS: atom_id res chain seq x y z
N MET A 1 51.52 -26.70 -54.49
CA MET A 1 51.88 -27.47 -53.28
C MET A 1 51.63 -26.57 -52.06
N PRO A 2 51.13 -27.12 -50.94
CA PRO A 2 49.87 -26.66 -50.32
C PRO A 2 49.99 -25.77 -49.07
N SER A 3 48.80 -25.29 -48.69
CA SER A 3 48.36 -24.39 -47.62
C SER A 3 48.88 -24.66 -46.21
N ALA A 4 49.08 -23.56 -45.47
CA ALA A 4 49.13 -23.53 -44.01
C ALA A 4 47.88 -22.80 -43.46
N THR A 5 47.13 -23.49 -42.61
CA THR A 5 45.93 -22.99 -41.92
C THR A 5 46.33 -22.08 -40.76
N LEU A 6 45.90 -20.81 -40.78
CA LEU A 6 46.09 -19.85 -39.68
C LEU A 6 44.84 -19.76 -38.82
N LYS A 7 45.02 -20.03 -37.52
CA LYS A 7 44.05 -19.85 -36.43
C LYS A 7 43.58 -18.39 -36.37
N GLN A 8 42.26 -18.21 -36.33
CA GLN A 8 41.60 -16.92 -36.16
C GLN A 8 41.83 -16.40 -34.73
N ARG A 9 42.44 -15.22 -34.64
CA ARG A 9 42.69 -14.47 -33.40
C ARG A 9 41.42 -13.67 -33.07
N GLN A 10 40.82 -13.91 -31.90
CA GLN A 10 39.77 -13.04 -31.37
C GLN A 10 40.43 -11.71 -30.94
N THR A 11 40.09 -10.64 -31.65
CA THR A 11 40.39 -9.26 -31.27
C THR A 11 39.24 -8.74 -30.40
N THR A 12 39.60 -8.26 -29.23
CA THR A 12 38.78 -7.50 -28.30
C THR A 12 38.55 -6.10 -28.84
N ASP A 13 37.32 -5.79 -29.25
CA ASP A 13 36.92 -4.45 -29.67
C ASP A 13 36.13 -3.73 -28.56
N THR A 14 36.81 -2.70 -28.02
CA THR A 14 36.32 -1.34 -27.72
C THR A 14 35.04 -1.13 -26.89
N LEU A 15 35.24 -0.55 -25.70
CA LEU A 15 34.30 0.39 -25.05
C LEU A 15 34.11 1.65 -25.92
N SER A 16 32.93 2.27 -25.77
CA SER A 16 32.42 3.53 -26.36
C SER A 16 31.83 3.43 -27.78
N ASP A 17 30.50 3.27 -27.84
CA ASP A 17 29.57 4.21 -28.51
C ASP A 17 28.22 3.53 -28.73
N GLY A 18 27.24 3.91 -27.90
CA GLY A 18 25.87 3.39 -27.95
C GLY A 18 24.85 4.48 -27.66
N VAL A 19 24.87 5.55 -28.47
CA VAL A 19 23.76 6.52 -28.51
C VAL A 19 22.69 5.96 -29.45
N PRO A 20 21.44 5.73 -29.01
CA PRO A 20 20.38 5.29 -29.92
C PRO A 20 20.01 6.42 -30.89
N SER A 21 20.06 6.13 -32.19
CA SER A 21 19.56 6.99 -33.26
C SER A 21 18.04 7.14 -33.16
N TYR A 22 17.54 8.36 -32.94
CA TYR A 22 16.10 8.65 -32.95
C TYR A 22 15.63 8.88 -34.39
N ALA A 23 15.03 7.86 -35.00
CA ALA A 23 14.24 8.03 -36.20
C ALA A 23 12.86 8.60 -35.83
N PRO A 24 12.36 9.67 -36.47
CA PRO A 24 11.05 10.21 -36.16
C PRO A 24 9.96 9.28 -36.72
N SER A 25 9.32 8.53 -35.83
CA SER A 25 8.13 7.74 -36.15
C SER A 25 6.93 8.67 -36.28
N THR A 26 6.49 8.91 -37.51
CA THR A 26 5.22 9.57 -37.81
C THR A 26 4.08 8.57 -37.70
N ASN A 27 3.55 8.39 -36.48
CA ASN A 27 2.23 7.83 -36.26
C ASN A 27 1.43 8.84 -35.42
N PRO A 28 0.16 9.13 -35.76
CA PRO A 28 -0.72 9.92 -34.88
C PRO A 28 -0.89 9.19 -33.54
N PRO A 29 -1.16 9.91 -32.42
CA PRO A 29 -1.20 9.30 -31.10
C PRO A 29 -2.40 8.36 -30.99
N THR A 30 -2.16 7.09 -31.27
CA THR A 30 -3.07 6.00 -30.98
C THR A 30 -3.10 5.79 -29.48
N GLN A 31 -4.29 5.58 -28.91
CA GLN A 31 -4.59 5.28 -27.51
C GLN A 31 -3.97 3.94 -27.04
N THR A 32 -2.63 3.82 -27.08
CA THR A 32 -1.89 2.59 -26.77
C THR A 32 -0.71 2.92 -25.87
N GLN A 33 -1.00 3.29 -24.62
CA GLN A 33 -0.11 3.13 -23.44
C GLN A 33 -0.81 3.60 -22.16
N GLN A 34 -2.07 3.21 -21.94
CA GLN A 34 -2.60 3.25 -20.58
C GLN A 34 -1.93 2.08 -19.85
N SER A 35 -0.79 2.33 -19.20
CA SER A 35 -0.12 1.31 -18.39
C SER A 35 -1.16 0.80 -17.40
N GLN A 36 -1.41 -0.51 -17.38
CA GLN A 36 -2.29 -1.07 -16.37
C GLN A 36 -1.69 -0.72 -15.00
N LEU A 37 -2.46 -0.01 -14.18
CA LEU A 37 -2.04 0.39 -12.84
C LEU A 37 -1.67 -0.85 -12.05
N THR A 38 -0.57 -0.79 -11.30
CA THR A 38 -0.21 -1.86 -10.36
C THR A 38 -1.23 -1.91 -9.22
N ALA A 39 -1.31 -3.04 -8.52
CA ALA A 39 -2.24 -3.17 -7.39
C ALA A 39 -1.95 -2.15 -6.28
N LEU A 40 -0.68 -1.79 -6.05
CA LEU A 40 -0.31 -0.71 -5.13
C LEU A 40 -0.84 0.66 -5.60
N GLN A 41 -0.80 0.93 -6.90
CA GLN A 41 -1.41 2.16 -7.44
C GLN A 41 -2.93 2.13 -7.30
N GLN A 42 -3.58 0.99 -7.55
CA GLN A 42 -5.02 0.80 -7.35
C GLN A 42 -5.43 1.00 -5.89
N HIS A 43 -4.63 0.50 -4.93
CA HIS A 43 -4.82 0.69 -3.50
C HIS A 43 -4.95 2.17 -3.12
N VAL A 44 -4.12 3.02 -3.74
CA VAL A 44 -4.04 4.44 -3.41
C VAL A 44 -4.96 5.30 -4.30
N LEU A 45 -5.46 4.75 -5.42
CA LEU A 45 -6.32 5.46 -6.38
C LEU A 45 -7.59 6.04 -5.75
N PHE A 46 -8.08 5.47 -4.65
CA PHE A 46 -9.19 6.03 -3.88
C PHE A 46 -8.98 7.50 -3.47
N TRP A 47 -7.72 7.90 -3.25
CA TRP A 47 -7.34 9.24 -2.88
C TRP A 47 -7.01 10.15 -4.07
N ASP A 48 -6.84 9.62 -5.29
CA ASP A 48 -6.61 10.40 -6.53
C ASP A 48 -7.92 10.52 -7.32
N ARG A 49 -8.86 11.33 -6.81
CA ARG A 49 -10.23 11.34 -7.33
C ARG A 49 -10.40 12.04 -8.67
N ASP A 50 -9.58 13.04 -8.94
CA ASP A 50 -9.54 13.73 -10.23
C ASP A 50 -8.67 13.01 -11.26
N ASN A 51 -7.99 11.93 -10.86
CA ASN A 51 -7.19 11.04 -11.72
C ASN A 51 -6.07 11.79 -12.44
N ASP A 52 -5.45 12.76 -11.77
CA ASP A 52 -4.30 13.49 -12.31
C ASP A 52 -2.95 12.84 -11.94
N GLY A 53 -2.99 11.77 -11.12
CA GLY A 53 -1.81 11.05 -10.64
C GLY A 53 -1.12 11.71 -9.45
N ILE A 54 -1.73 12.72 -8.84
CA ILE A 54 -1.19 13.53 -7.76
C ILE A 54 -2.17 13.56 -6.59
N ILE A 55 -1.69 13.14 -5.42
CA ILE A 55 -2.51 13.15 -4.21
C ILE A 55 -1.98 14.24 -3.30
N TYR A 56 -2.85 15.20 -2.98
CA TYR A 56 -2.55 16.27 -2.06
C TYR A 56 -2.92 15.89 -0.62
N PRO A 57 -2.36 16.61 0.38
CA PRO A 57 -2.70 16.35 1.78
C PRO A 57 -4.20 16.41 2.10
N TRP A 58 -4.96 17.29 1.44
CA TRP A 58 -6.41 17.37 1.63
C TRP A 58 -7.16 16.18 1.04
N ASP A 59 -6.65 15.57 -0.03
CA ASP A 59 -7.24 14.36 -0.60
C ASP A 59 -7.13 13.23 0.42
N VAL A 60 -5.96 13.08 1.04
CA VAL A 60 -5.74 12.14 2.15
C VAL A 60 -6.76 12.36 3.27
N TYR A 61 -6.87 13.59 3.79
CA TYR A 61 -7.85 13.93 4.82
C TYR A 61 -9.29 13.55 4.41
N ASN A 62 -9.73 13.97 3.21
CA ASN A 62 -11.07 13.73 2.71
C ASN A 62 -11.35 12.24 2.52
N GLY A 63 -10.41 11.48 1.97
CA GLY A 63 -10.56 10.03 1.80
C GLY A 63 -10.75 9.32 3.15
N PHE A 64 -9.99 9.68 4.18
CA PHE A 64 -10.21 9.13 5.53
C PHE A 64 -11.59 9.51 6.10
N ARG A 65 -12.08 10.72 5.84
CA ARG A 65 -13.43 11.14 6.24
C ARG A 65 -14.51 10.31 5.56
N ASP A 66 -14.34 10.01 4.26
CA ASP A 66 -15.28 9.19 3.49
C ASP A 66 -15.31 7.73 3.94
N LEU A 67 -14.18 7.22 4.44
CA LEU A 67 -14.11 5.90 5.07
C LEU A 67 -14.76 5.85 6.47
N GLY A 68 -15.21 6.99 7.01
CA GLY A 68 -15.90 7.08 8.29
C GLY A 68 -15.00 7.39 9.49
N PHE A 69 -13.70 7.61 9.28
CA PHE A 69 -12.80 8.03 10.37
C PHE A 69 -13.16 9.43 10.86
N ASN A 70 -13.11 9.65 12.18
CA ASN A 70 -13.41 10.95 12.77
C ASN A 70 -12.35 12.03 12.44
N VAL A 71 -12.67 13.29 12.74
CA VAL A 71 -11.79 14.45 12.45
C VAL A 71 -10.39 14.31 13.04
N VAL A 72 -10.26 13.81 14.27
CA VAL A 72 -8.95 13.67 14.94
C VAL A 72 -8.08 12.67 14.18
N PHE A 73 -8.66 11.54 13.78
CA PHE A 73 -7.95 10.53 13.01
C PHE A 73 -7.59 11.04 11.60
N SER A 74 -8.53 11.71 10.92
CA SER A 74 -8.28 12.30 9.59
C SER A 74 -7.22 13.41 9.61
N LEU A 75 -7.07 14.15 10.71
CA LEU A 75 -5.93 15.05 10.88
C LEU A 75 -4.63 14.26 11.07
N GLY A 76 -4.68 13.16 11.82
CA GLY A 76 -3.55 12.24 11.98
C GLY A 76 -3.08 11.61 10.65
N SER A 77 -3.98 11.36 9.71
CA SER A 77 -3.59 10.81 8.39
C SER A 77 -2.74 11.76 7.56
N LEU A 78 -2.63 13.04 7.92
CA LEU A 78 -1.69 13.99 7.28
C LEU A 78 -0.21 13.64 7.53
N LEU A 79 0.08 12.68 8.41
CA LEU A 79 1.41 12.07 8.50
C LEU A 79 1.78 11.30 7.22
N ILE A 80 0.80 10.76 6.48
CA ILE A 80 1.04 10.04 5.22
C ILE A 80 1.74 10.93 4.19
N PRO A 81 1.18 12.09 3.77
CA PRO A 81 1.87 12.97 2.83
C PRO A 81 3.16 13.55 3.40
N LEU A 82 3.23 13.79 4.73
CA LEU A 82 4.47 14.24 5.37
C LEU A 82 5.63 13.25 5.16
N PHE A 83 5.37 11.94 5.25
CA PHE A 83 6.40 10.92 5.15
C PHE A 83 6.59 10.35 3.74
N PHE A 84 5.54 10.28 2.92
CA PHE A 84 5.57 9.62 1.61
C PHE A 84 5.74 10.60 0.44
N SER A 85 5.62 11.92 0.66
CA SER A 85 5.85 12.90 -0.40
C SER A 85 7.27 12.85 -0.94
N TYR A 86 8.29 12.88 -0.08
CA TYR A 86 9.69 12.86 -0.55
C TYR A 86 10.06 11.56 -1.28
N PRO A 87 9.79 10.35 -0.73
CA PRO A 87 10.05 9.10 -1.45
C PRO A 87 9.43 9.04 -2.85
N THR A 88 8.17 9.45 -3.01
CA THR A 88 7.52 9.49 -4.33
C THR A 88 8.07 10.61 -5.21
N THR A 89 8.43 11.76 -4.65
CA THR A 89 9.08 12.85 -5.39
C THR A 89 10.41 12.43 -6.00
N LEU A 90 11.15 11.48 -5.41
CA LEU A 90 12.41 10.94 -5.98
C LEU A 90 12.25 10.30 -7.37
N GLY A 91 11.04 10.04 -7.85
CA GLY A 91 10.80 9.68 -9.25
C GLY A 91 10.98 10.84 -10.24
N HIS A 92 10.91 12.08 -9.74
CA HIS A 92 10.79 13.31 -10.51
C HIS A 92 11.89 14.34 -10.17
N SER A 93 12.25 14.45 -8.89
CA SER A 93 13.18 15.46 -8.36
C SER A 93 13.90 14.95 -7.11
N TRP A 94 15.11 15.46 -6.89
CA TRP A 94 15.86 15.25 -5.64
C TRP A 94 15.46 16.24 -4.54
N LEU A 95 14.79 17.34 -4.89
CA LEU A 95 14.29 18.30 -3.91
C LEU A 95 12.93 17.84 -3.36
N PRO A 96 12.66 18.04 -2.06
CA PRO A 96 11.35 17.75 -1.49
C PRO A 96 10.28 18.63 -2.14
N ASP A 97 9.09 18.08 -2.31
CA ASP A 97 7.95 18.83 -2.81
C ASP A 97 7.37 19.73 -1.70
N PRO A 98 7.36 21.06 -1.85
CA PRO A 98 6.89 21.97 -0.79
C PRO A 98 5.39 21.85 -0.49
N TRP A 99 4.64 21.18 -1.38
CA TRP A 99 3.20 20.93 -1.22
C TRP A 99 2.88 19.57 -0.60
N PHE A 100 3.90 18.78 -0.25
CA PHE A 100 3.75 17.44 0.31
C PHE A 100 2.88 16.50 -0.54
N ARG A 101 2.94 16.64 -1.87
CA ARG A 101 2.17 15.78 -2.78
C ARG A 101 2.77 14.38 -2.84
N ILE A 102 1.91 13.40 -3.06
CA ILE A 102 2.28 12.00 -3.32
C ILE A 102 2.05 11.73 -4.80
N PHE A 103 3.06 11.18 -5.48
CA PHE A 103 3.01 10.94 -6.93
C PHE A 103 2.75 9.47 -7.25
N LEU A 104 1.62 9.20 -7.90
CA LEU A 104 1.14 7.83 -8.18
C LEU A 104 2.09 7.05 -9.10
N GLY A 105 2.72 7.71 -10.06
CA GLY A 105 3.67 7.09 -11.02
C GLY A 105 4.97 6.57 -10.39
N SER A 106 5.25 6.96 -9.15
CA SER A 106 6.47 6.60 -8.40
C SER A 106 6.15 6.09 -6.99
N LEU A 107 4.93 5.64 -6.77
CA LEU A 107 4.41 5.22 -5.47
C LEU A 107 5.22 4.07 -4.86
N GLN A 108 5.73 3.17 -5.69
CA GLN A 108 6.60 2.06 -5.29
C GLN A 108 7.86 2.51 -4.53
N LYS A 109 8.32 3.76 -4.73
CA LYS A 109 9.45 4.32 -3.98
C LYS A 109 9.14 4.59 -2.50
N ALA A 110 7.86 4.69 -2.13
CA ALA A 110 7.43 4.87 -0.74
C ALA A 110 7.35 3.55 0.04
N LYS A 111 7.57 2.40 -0.61
CA LYS A 111 7.66 1.11 0.07
C LYS A 111 8.86 1.07 1.03
N HIS A 112 8.74 0.26 2.07
CA HIS A 112 9.78 0.07 3.08
C HIS A 112 10.07 -1.40 3.34
N GLY A 113 11.25 -1.71 3.90
CA GLY A 113 11.72 -3.09 4.07
C GLY A 113 10.93 -3.90 5.10
N SER A 114 10.26 -3.22 6.04
CA SER A 114 9.50 -3.86 7.13
C SER A 114 8.02 -4.09 6.81
N ASP A 115 7.64 -4.03 5.53
CA ASP A 115 6.27 -4.29 5.06
C ASP A 115 5.89 -5.79 5.13
N THR A 116 4.73 -6.17 4.60
CA THR A 116 4.31 -7.59 4.50
C THR A 116 4.89 -8.31 3.28
N SER A 117 5.51 -7.57 2.37
CA SER A 117 6.09 -8.04 1.10
C SER A 117 5.10 -8.73 0.15
N VAL A 118 3.79 -8.50 0.36
CA VAL A 118 2.70 -8.93 -0.52
C VAL A 118 2.76 -8.21 -1.86
N PHE A 119 3.04 -6.90 -1.83
CA PHE A 119 3.44 -6.17 -3.01
C PHE A 119 4.92 -6.43 -3.31
N ASP A 120 5.25 -6.73 -4.56
CA ASP A 120 6.65 -6.74 -5.00
C ASP A 120 7.24 -5.32 -5.06
N VAL A 121 8.50 -5.22 -5.47
CA VAL A 121 9.27 -3.97 -5.54
C VAL A 121 8.63 -2.95 -6.50
N ASP A 122 7.93 -3.43 -7.53
CA ASP A 122 7.26 -2.57 -8.52
C ASP A 122 5.81 -2.26 -8.12
N GLY A 123 5.29 -2.90 -7.07
CA GLY A 123 3.95 -2.68 -6.55
C GLY A 123 2.88 -3.66 -7.07
N HIS A 124 3.28 -4.75 -7.73
CA HIS A 124 2.32 -5.80 -8.13
C HIS A 124 1.93 -6.66 -6.94
N PHE A 125 0.66 -7.00 -6.83
CA PHE A 125 0.13 -7.87 -5.79
C PHE A 125 0.38 -9.34 -6.13
N HIS A 126 0.94 -10.08 -5.18
CA HIS A 126 1.20 -11.52 -5.31
C HIS A 126 0.23 -12.31 -4.41
N ALA A 127 -0.76 -12.95 -5.03
CA ALA A 127 -1.82 -13.69 -4.34
C ALA A 127 -1.28 -14.84 -3.48
N ASP A 128 -0.30 -15.57 -3.99
CA ASP A 128 0.40 -16.64 -3.29
C ASP A 128 1.14 -16.13 -2.05
N ARG A 129 1.77 -14.96 -2.13
CA ARG A 129 2.41 -14.32 -0.96
C ARG A 129 1.39 -13.86 0.06
N PHE A 130 0.27 -13.30 -0.38
CA PHE A 130 -0.83 -12.94 0.50
C PHE A 130 -1.38 -14.17 1.23
N ASP A 131 -1.66 -15.25 0.50
CA ASP A 131 -2.19 -16.48 1.09
C ASP A 131 -1.20 -17.11 2.08
N ALA A 132 0.08 -17.19 1.72
CA ALA A 132 1.12 -17.68 2.62
C ALA A 132 1.31 -16.78 3.86
N MET A 133 1.23 -15.45 3.70
CA MET A 133 1.27 -14.51 4.82
C MET A 133 0.08 -14.73 5.75
N PHE A 134 -1.12 -14.84 5.20
CA PHE A 134 -2.34 -15.01 5.97
C PHE A 134 -2.33 -16.33 6.74
N ASP A 135 -2.05 -17.44 6.05
CA ASP A 135 -2.05 -18.79 6.63
C ASP A 135 -0.98 -18.93 7.73
N ARG A 136 0.14 -18.20 7.62
CA ARG A 136 1.19 -18.16 8.64
C ARG A 136 0.71 -17.50 9.94
N TRP A 137 -0.11 -16.46 9.83
CA TRP A 137 -0.49 -15.63 10.97
C TRP A 137 -1.90 -15.94 11.50
N ASP A 138 -2.77 -16.63 10.76
CA ASP A 138 -4.02 -17.15 11.31
C ASP A 138 -3.74 -18.36 12.21
N SER A 139 -3.18 -18.07 13.38
CA SER A 139 -2.76 -19.07 14.37
C SER A 139 -3.94 -19.93 14.85
N SER A 140 -5.14 -19.35 14.84
CA SER A 140 -6.39 -20.02 15.21
C SER A 140 -7.05 -20.82 14.08
N ARG A 141 -6.59 -20.69 12.83
CA ARG A 141 -7.18 -21.32 11.62
C ARG A 141 -8.67 -21.03 11.46
N THR A 142 -9.06 -19.78 11.68
CA THR A 142 -10.46 -19.34 11.62
C THR A 142 -10.83 -18.62 10.32
N GLY A 143 -9.87 -18.39 9.43
CA GLY A 143 -10.02 -17.49 8.28
C GLY A 143 -9.96 -16.01 8.66
N ALA A 144 -9.46 -15.68 9.87
CA ALA A 144 -9.42 -14.32 10.38
C ALA A 144 -8.26 -14.11 11.36
N LEU A 145 -7.56 -12.97 11.25
CA LEU A 145 -6.42 -12.61 12.10
C LEU A 145 -6.90 -11.88 13.36
N SER A 146 -6.42 -12.30 14.53
CA SER A 146 -6.59 -11.54 15.76
C SER A 146 -5.63 -10.33 15.84
N ALA A 147 -5.82 -9.45 16.82
CA ALA A 147 -4.89 -8.34 17.06
C ALA A 147 -3.48 -8.87 17.35
N ASP A 148 -3.40 -9.93 18.16
CA ASP A 148 -2.12 -10.54 18.53
C ASP A 148 -1.40 -11.14 17.32
N ASP A 149 -2.14 -11.74 16.39
CA ASP A 149 -1.59 -12.24 15.13
C ASP A 149 -1.00 -11.10 14.29
N MET A 150 -1.74 -10.00 14.12
CA MET A 150 -1.27 -8.82 13.37
C MET A 150 -0.07 -8.14 14.04
N TRP A 151 -0.04 -8.05 15.38
CA TRP A 151 1.10 -7.48 16.10
C TRP A 151 2.31 -8.39 16.13
N ALA A 152 2.11 -9.71 16.19
CA ALA A 152 3.19 -10.68 16.03
C ALA A 152 3.79 -10.58 14.62
N MET A 153 2.96 -10.43 13.58
CA MET A 153 3.38 -10.15 12.22
C MET A 153 4.22 -8.89 12.12
N TRP A 154 3.70 -7.76 12.60
CA TRP A 154 4.43 -6.49 12.60
C TRP A 154 5.81 -6.62 13.27
N LYS A 155 5.85 -7.16 14.50
CA LYS A 155 7.10 -7.32 15.27
C LYS A 155 8.11 -8.17 14.52
N LYS A 156 7.66 -9.21 13.81
CA LYS A 156 8.49 -10.17 13.07
C LYS A 156 9.06 -9.57 11.77
N ASN A 157 8.33 -8.69 11.10
CA ASN A 157 8.74 -8.10 9.81
C ASN A 157 9.75 -6.96 9.95
N ARG A 158 9.98 -6.44 11.17
CA ARG A 158 10.94 -5.36 11.42
C ARG A 158 12.36 -5.72 10.95
N CYS A 159 12.84 -5.01 9.93
CA CYS A 159 14.22 -5.07 9.48
C CYS A 159 15.13 -4.21 10.37
N ALA A 160 16.30 -4.72 10.77
CA ALA A 160 17.19 -4.04 11.73
C ALA A 160 17.59 -2.61 11.32
N ALA A 161 17.77 -2.36 10.02
CA ALA A 161 18.16 -1.07 9.45
C ALA A 161 16.97 -0.28 8.86
N ASP A 162 15.76 -0.48 9.40
CA ASP A 162 14.55 0.19 8.90
C ASP A 162 13.61 0.73 10.01
N PRO A 163 14.07 1.59 10.95
CA PRO A 163 13.20 2.12 12.01
C PRO A 163 11.99 2.90 11.48
N ALA A 164 12.15 3.60 10.35
CA ALA A 164 11.05 4.32 9.71
C ALA A 164 9.98 3.35 9.19
N GLY A 165 10.38 2.27 8.50
CA GLY A 165 9.45 1.24 8.06
C GLY A 165 8.76 0.50 9.19
N TRP A 166 9.36 0.43 10.40
CA TRP A 166 8.64 -0.10 11.57
C TRP A 166 7.43 0.76 11.92
N SER A 167 7.62 2.08 11.93
CA SER A 167 6.56 3.04 12.22
C SER A 167 5.50 3.03 11.13
N PHE A 168 5.89 2.97 9.86
CA PHE A 168 4.96 2.89 8.73
C PHE A 168 4.14 1.59 8.77
N ALA A 169 4.80 0.43 8.92
CA ALA A 169 4.11 -0.85 9.04
C ALA A 169 3.14 -0.90 10.23
N PHE A 170 3.50 -0.26 11.36
CA PHE A 170 2.59 -0.15 12.51
C PHE A 170 1.35 0.66 12.14
N MET A 171 1.53 1.84 11.52
CA MET A 171 0.43 2.71 11.13
C MET A 171 -0.49 2.04 10.09
N GLU A 172 0.06 1.32 9.13
CA GLU A 172 -0.68 0.56 8.13
C GLU A 172 -1.55 -0.52 8.78
N LEU A 173 -0.96 -1.37 9.62
CA LEU A 173 -1.67 -2.46 10.27
C LEU A 173 -2.67 -1.97 11.32
N TRP A 174 -2.35 -0.89 12.03
CA TRP A 174 -3.25 -0.27 12.99
C TRP A 174 -4.45 0.39 12.32
N THR A 175 -4.23 1.14 11.25
CA THR A 175 -5.33 1.73 10.49
C THR A 175 -6.21 0.64 9.87
N THR A 176 -5.60 -0.42 9.35
CA THR A 176 -6.33 -1.59 8.83
C THR A 176 -7.19 -2.25 9.92
N TRP A 177 -6.63 -2.45 11.12
CA TRP A 177 -7.39 -2.97 12.27
C TRP A 177 -8.58 -2.07 12.61
N LEU A 178 -8.37 -0.76 12.71
CA LEU A 178 -9.43 0.20 13.02
C LEU A 178 -10.52 0.24 11.95
N LEU A 179 -10.21 -0.11 10.70
CA LEU A 179 -11.19 -0.10 9.62
C LEU A 179 -11.97 -1.42 9.51
N LEU A 180 -11.29 -2.55 9.75
CA LEU A 180 -11.78 -3.87 9.32
C LEU A 180 -12.15 -4.82 10.46
N GLN A 181 -11.72 -4.56 11.69
CA GLN A 181 -11.97 -5.52 12.76
C GLN A 181 -13.47 -5.72 13.00
N GLU A 182 -13.88 -6.96 13.16
CA GLU A 182 -15.20 -7.39 13.57
C GLU A 182 -15.02 -8.42 14.68
N ASP A 183 -15.56 -8.13 15.87
CA ASP A 183 -15.39 -8.93 17.09
C ASP A 183 -13.93 -9.31 17.40
N GLY A 184 -13.00 -8.36 17.21
CA GLY A 184 -11.59 -8.54 17.50
C GLY A 184 -10.87 -9.42 16.48
N ARG A 185 -11.37 -9.50 15.24
CA ARG A 185 -10.74 -10.25 14.15
C ARG A 185 -10.86 -9.51 12.82
N VAL A 186 -9.87 -9.69 11.95
CA VAL A 186 -9.87 -9.19 10.56
C VAL A 186 -9.97 -10.38 9.61
N GLY A 187 -11.05 -10.45 8.84
CA GLY A 187 -11.30 -11.54 7.89
C GLY A 187 -10.36 -11.50 6.68
N LYS A 188 -10.06 -12.67 6.10
CA LYS A 188 -9.15 -12.82 4.94
C LYS A 188 -9.58 -12.00 3.73
N ASP A 189 -10.86 -12.07 3.37
CA ASP A 189 -11.39 -11.42 2.17
C ASP A 189 -11.38 -9.89 2.30
N ASP A 190 -11.77 -9.35 3.47
CA ASP A 190 -11.71 -7.92 3.75
C ASP A 190 -10.25 -7.41 3.71
N LEU A 191 -9.31 -8.16 4.31
CA LEU A 191 -7.90 -7.79 4.24
C LEU A 191 -7.36 -7.83 2.81
N ARG A 192 -7.78 -8.81 2.01
CA ARG A 192 -7.39 -8.92 0.59
C ARG A 192 -7.93 -7.75 -0.23
N ALA A 193 -9.19 -7.39 -0.03
CA ALA A 193 -9.82 -6.23 -0.66
C ALA A 193 -9.18 -4.90 -0.22
N CYS A 194 -8.58 -4.86 0.98
CA CYS A 194 -7.77 -3.73 1.40
C CYS A 194 -6.52 -3.61 0.53
N TYR A 195 -5.80 -4.70 0.28
CA TYR A 195 -4.61 -4.70 -0.58
C TYR A 195 -4.93 -4.27 -2.03
N ASP A 196 -6.02 -4.74 -2.63
CA ASP A 196 -6.36 -4.37 -4.01
C ASP A 196 -7.06 -3.01 -4.16
N GLY A 197 -7.43 -2.37 -3.04
CA GLY A 197 -8.04 -1.04 -3.00
C GLY A 197 -9.56 -1.00 -3.21
N THR A 198 -10.19 -2.12 -3.58
CA THR A 198 -11.63 -2.18 -3.85
C THR A 198 -12.46 -1.91 -2.58
N LEU A 199 -11.91 -2.24 -1.42
CA LEU A 199 -12.56 -2.05 -0.13
C LEU A 199 -12.90 -0.59 0.17
N PHE A 200 -12.02 0.35 -0.17
CA PHE A 200 -12.20 1.76 0.15
C PHE A 200 -13.41 2.36 -0.58
N TRP A 201 -13.56 2.02 -1.85
CA TRP A 201 -14.73 2.39 -2.65
C TRP A 201 -16.01 1.80 -2.09
N ASN A 202 -16.00 0.51 -1.72
CA ASN A 202 -17.15 -0.16 -1.12
C ASN A 202 -17.59 0.53 0.19
N ILE A 203 -16.65 0.85 1.07
CA ILE A 203 -16.94 1.55 2.33
C ILE A 203 -17.51 2.95 2.06
N SER A 204 -16.87 3.73 1.18
CA SER A 204 -17.31 5.08 0.84
C SER A 204 -18.72 5.09 0.24
N GLU A 205 -19.04 4.17 -0.66
CA GLU A 205 -20.38 4.05 -1.25
C GLU A 205 -21.46 3.72 -0.20
N ARG A 206 -21.16 2.81 0.74
CA ARG A 206 -22.08 2.45 1.83
C ARG A 206 -22.30 3.63 2.78
N ASN A 207 -21.22 4.33 3.16
CA ASN A 207 -21.30 5.49 4.06
C ASN A 207 -22.03 6.67 3.43
N GLY A 208 -21.89 6.88 2.12
CA GLY A 208 -22.63 7.89 1.37
C GLY A 208 -24.10 7.53 1.11
N ASN A 209 -24.54 6.33 1.53
CA ASN A 209 -25.87 5.76 1.23
C ASN A 209 -26.22 5.83 -0.27
N ALA A 210 -25.22 5.71 -1.15
CA ALA A 210 -25.39 5.90 -2.59
C ALA A 210 -26.32 4.85 -3.23
N LYS A 211 -26.50 3.71 -2.55
CA LYS A 211 -27.27 2.55 -3.04
C LYS A 211 -28.35 2.05 -2.07
N GLY A 212 -28.71 2.82 -1.03
CA GLY A 212 -29.68 2.35 -0.03
C GLY A 212 -29.15 1.20 0.84
N GLN A 213 -27.84 0.99 0.86
CA GLN A 213 -27.17 -0.08 1.60
C GLN A 213 -26.93 0.33 3.05
N GLU A 214 -26.86 -0.65 3.96
CA GLU A 214 -26.44 -0.38 5.33
C GLU A 214 -25.01 0.17 5.37
N ALA A 215 -24.81 1.18 6.22
CA ALA A 215 -23.52 1.80 6.43
C ALA A 215 -22.46 0.77 6.87
N TRP A 216 -21.19 1.07 6.63
CA TRP A 216 -20.11 0.22 7.11
C TRP A 216 -20.13 0.14 8.64
N HIS A 217 -20.25 -1.07 9.17
CA HIS A 217 -20.42 -1.32 10.62
C HIS A 217 -19.22 -2.03 11.26
N LYS A 218 -18.21 -2.40 10.46
CA LYS A 218 -16.96 -2.96 10.97
C LYS A 218 -15.99 -1.85 11.34
N GLY A 219 -14.93 -2.23 12.04
CA GLY A 219 -13.91 -1.30 12.51
C GLY A 219 -14.09 -0.92 13.97
N TYR A 220 -13.22 -0.05 14.44
CA TYR A 220 -13.12 0.33 15.83
C TYR A 220 -13.57 1.79 16.00
N GLY A 221 -14.77 1.96 16.53
CA GLY A 221 -15.41 3.26 16.67
C GLY A 221 -15.08 3.98 17.97
N VAL A 222 -15.59 5.20 18.11
CA VAL A 222 -15.55 5.97 19.37
C VAL A 222 -16.21 5.19 20.51
N GLY A 223 -17.29 4.44 20.22
CA GLY A 223 -17.96 3.59 21.19
C GLY A 223 -17.06 2.47 21.73
N ASP A 224 -16.32 1.80 20.85
CA ASP A 224 -15.38 0.75 21.26
C ASP A 224 -14.23 1.34 22.08
N PHE A 225 -13.77 2.56 21.76
CA PHE A 225 -12.74 3.28 22.52
C PHE A 225 -13.17 3.49 23.97
N PHE A 226 -14.36 4.04 24.19
CA PHE A 226 -14.87 4.23 25.55
C PHE A 226 -15.16 2.92 26.26
N ASP A 227 -15.67 1.89 25.57
CA ASP A 227 -15.88 0.56 26.16
C ASP A 227 -14.54 -0.10 26.56
N GLY A 228 -13.50 0.05 25.73
CA GLY A 228 -12.15 -0.41 26.00
C GLY A 228 -11.54 0.29 27.21
N VAL A 229 -11.60 1.62 27.26
CA VAL A 229 -11.12 2.43 28.39
C VAL A 229 -11.88 2.06 29.67
N TRP A 230 -13.20 1.95 29.62
CA TRP A 230 -14.04 1.59 30.77
C TRP A 230 -13.74 0.19 31.30
N LYS A 231 -13.45 -0.77 30.42
CA LYS A 231 -13.10 -2.16 30.78
C LYS A 231 -11.61 -2.36 31.07
N GLY A 232 -10.79 -1.30 31.09
CA GLY A 232 -9.34 -1.40 31.31
C GLY A 232 -8.59 -2.12 30.17
N ARG A 233 -9.21 -2.27 29.00
CA ARG A 233 -8.60 -2.83 27.80
C ARG A 233 -7.71 -1.76 27.18
N THR A 234 -6.41 -2.01 27.16
CA THR A 234 -5.46 -1.15 26.44
C THR A 234 -5.32 -1.63 25.00
N TRP A 235 -4.61 -0.86 24.17
CA TRP A 235 -4.20 -1.26 22.81
C TRP A 235 -3.51 -2.64 22.69
N ARG A 236 -3.11 -3.24 23.82
CA ARG A 236 -2.41 -4.52 23.96
C ARG A 236 -3.32 -5.67 24.35
N ASN A 237 -4.53 -5.40 24.86
CA ASN A 237 -5.43 -6.40 25.43
C ASN A 237 -6.82 -6.31 24.80
N TRP A 238 -6.88 -6.26 23.47
CA TRP A 238 -8.13 -6.44 22.70
C TRP A 238 -8.51 -7.92 22.70
N GLU A 239 -8.77 -8.48 23.88
CA GLU A 239 -9.17 -9.87 23.99
C GLU A 239 -10.50 -10.09 23.25
N LEU A 240 -10.54 -11.19 22.51
CA LEU A 240 -11.69 -11.71 21.79
C LEU A 240 -12.93 -11.65 22.67
N LYS A 241 -14.05 -11.14 22.15
CA LYS A 241 -15.34 -11.42 22.78
C LYS A 241 -15.53 -12.93 22.71
N GLN A 242 -15.37 -13.62 23.85
CA GLN A 242 -15.81 -15.00 23.95
C GLN A 242 -17.34 -14.97 23.90
N ASN A 243 -17.90 -15.43 22.78
CA ASN A 243 -19.30 -15.82 22.71
C ASN A 243 -19.48 -17.19 23.37
#